data_AF-A0A3Q2QSP3-F1
#
_entry.id   AF-A0A3Q2QSP3-F1
#
_cell.length_a   1.000
_cell.length_b   1.000
_cell.length_c   1.000
_cell.angle_alpha   90.00
_cell.angle_beta   90.00
_cell.angle_gamma   90.00
#
_symmetry.space_group_name_H-M   'P 1'
#
loop_
_entity.id
_entity.type
_entity.pdbx_description
1 polymer ?
#
loop_
_entity_poly.entity_id
_entity_poly.type
_entity_poly.pdbx_seq_one_letter_code
_entity_poly.pdbx_strand_id
1 'polypeptide(L)'
;NIHLCNFCLLSICPCTVTIICLLPYRERVQHDFDVDGGLDLDIFDINEEAGLNLIEGDIVLDETQTRNSIIGDEYRWPTTVPYYMEDDLEINAKGVILKAFEQYRLKTCIDFKPWSGEENYISIFKGSGCFSSVGNRRVGKQRLSIGTNCDRIATIEHEFLHALGFWHEQSRSDRDDYVQIMWDRISEVICFCKLSLHIRNYICTILYYIYIFCLKMTCFMNWRSGYFMHFGTGTASPGDTAVLESRLVYPKRGYQCLQFFYYNSAGPGDTLKIHVREYDEDNPSGKLRFIQTIDGSPQDLWQLHHVTLDVRKKFRVVFEGTKVGPGPAAGGLSLDDINLSETTCPEFVWRVKNFSHVMDSTPNNTPVFSPPFTSKEGYTFQMALYPNGRDGYPGELSAYAHLVAREGDAGQTWPCPWKQITMMLMDQHPHIQKRMSNQRSVTTDPNMKAADSDLFFWDDPRKVGAEVTEPDGSRYFRGPGAGTPVYLTHLRAKSRDFIKGGDAIFLGSTQDKTTLALASSLSVLGAMLLITVVSVLCIKNKYKKRVANTGIALENANAN
;
A
#
# COMPACT_ATOMS: atom_id res chain seq x y z
N ASN A 1 12.79 8.68 -46.83
CA ASN A 1 13.31 9.86 -47.52
C ASN A 1 14.33 10.52 -46.63
N ILE A 2 15.55 10.59 -47.15
CA ILE A 2 16.79 11.08 -46.54
C ILE A 2 16.66 12.55 -46.15
N HIS A 3 17.16 12.95 -44.97
CA HIS A 3 18.08 14.09 -44.83
C HIS A 3 18.64 14.18 -43.40
N LEU A 4 19.84 13.63 -43.23
CA LEU A 4 20.82 14.06 -42.22
C LEU A 4 21.38 15.42 -42.66
N CYS A 5 21.39 16.41 -41.75
CA CYS A 5 22.11 17.65 -41.97
C CYS A 5 23.23 17.75 -40.92
N ASN A 6 24.45 17.42 -41.35
CA ASN A 6 25.69 17.70 -40.65
C ASN A 6 26.04 19.19 -40.79
N PHE A 7 26.38 19.85 -39.70
CA PHE A 7 27.15 21.10 -39.72
C PHE A 7 28.54 20.82 -39.15
N CYS A 8 29.54 20.73 -40.04
CA CYS A 8 30.96 20.79 -39.70
C CYS A 8 31.44 22.22 -39.96
N LEU A 9 31.87 22.93 -38.91
CA LEU A 9 32.68 24.14 -39.03
C LEU A 9 34.16 23.72 -38.99
N LEU A 10 34.83 23.80 -40.14
CA LEU A 10 36.28 23.66 -40.25
C LEU A 10 36.95 25.00 -39.90
N SER A 11 37.78 25.01 -38.86
CA SER A 11 38.85 26.00 -38.70
C SER A 11 40.18 25.25 -38.65
N ILE A 12 41.07 25.59 -39.59
CA ILE A 12 42.32 24.89 -39.86
C ILE A 12 43.42 25.50 -38.97
N CYS A 13 44.00 24.70 -38.07
CA CYS A 13 45.32 24.96 -37.50
C CYS A 13 46.09 23.62 -37.44
N PRO A 14 47.33 23.52 -37.96
CA PRO A 14 48.00 22.25 -38.14
C PRO A 14 48.86 21.92 -36.91
N CYS A 15 48.46 20.92 -36.13
CA CYS A 15 49.33 19.94 -35.44
C CYS A 15 48.49 19.10 -34.46
N THR A 16 48.73 17.79 -34.45
CA THR A 16 48.10 16.75 -33.61
C THR A 16 46.60 16.52 -33.82
N VAL A 17 46.25 15.56 -34.69
CA VAL A 17 44.92 14.93 -34.70
C VAL A 17 44.90 13.87 -33.60
N THR A 18 44.45 14.25 -32.40
CA THR A 18 44.01 13.28 -31.40
C THR A 18 42.58 12.88 -31.78
N ILE A 19 42.39 11.65 -32.26
CA ILE A 19 41.06 11.07 -32.42
C ILE A 19 40.53 10.78 -31.02
N ILE A 20 39.87 11.76 -30.42
CA ILE A 20 39.00 11.50 -29.27
C ILE A 20 37.75 10.85 -29.87
N CYS A 21 37.69 9.53 -29.84
CA CYS A 21 36.42 8.81 -29.98
C CYS A 21 35.54 9.22 -28.80
N LEU A 22 34.79 10.30 -28.96
CA LEU A 22 33.57 10.52 -28.20
C LEU A 22 32.62 9.40 -28.65
N LEU A 23 32.60 8.30 -27.89
CA LEU A 23 31.49 7.37 -27.92
C LEU A 23 30.22 8.22 -27.79
N PRO A 24 29.19 8.00 -28.63
CA PRO A 24 27.94 8.70 -28.44
C PRO A 24 27.49 8.44 -27.00
N TYR A 25 27.29 9.52 -26.23
CA TYR A 25 26.60 9.47 -24.96
C TYR A 25 25.24 8.87 -25.27
N ARG A 26 25.10 7.56 -25.02
CA ARG A 26 23.83 6.86 -25.13
C ARG A 26 22.99 7.50 -24.04
N GLU A 27 22.08 8.39 -24.43
CA GLU A 27 20.99 8.82 -23.56
C GLU A 27 20.41 7.54 -22.96
N ARG A 28 20.65 7.35 -21.65
CA ARG A 28 20.03 6.27 -20.89
C ARG A 28 18.57 6.68 -20.76
N VAL A 29 17.77 6.34 -21.76
CA VAL A 29 16.32 6.46 -21.69
C VAL A 29 15.87 5.50 -20.61
N GLN A 30 15.69 6.05 -19.42
CA GLN A 30 15.33 5.34 -18.23
C GLN A 30 13.82 5.13 -18.25
N HIS A 31 13.39 3.97 -18.73
CA HIS A 31 11.97 3.64 -18.79
C HIS A 31 11.48 3.28 -17.39
N ASP A 32 10.53 4.07 -16.88
CA ASP A 32 9.81 3.70 -15.68
C ASP A 32 8.99 2.44 -15.93
N PHE A 33 9.03 1.53 -14.96
CA PHE A 33 8.34 0.25 -15.00
C PHE A 33 6.89 0.43 -14.54
N ASP A 34 5.97 0.08 -15.41
CA ASP A 34 4.56 0.01 -15.09
C ASP A 34 4.20 -1.38 -14.55
N VAL A 35 3.80 -1.42 -13.29
CA VAL A 35 3.38 -2.65 -12.61
C VAL A 35 2.05 -3.19 -13.11
N ASP A 36 1.23 -2.37 -13.79
CA ASP A 36 -0.05 -2.77 -14.37
C ASP A 36 0.05 -3.10 -15.87
N GLY A 37 1.25 -3.08 -16.46
CA GLY A 37 1.46 -3.44 -17.87
C GLY A 37 0.72 -2.56 -18.87
N GLY A 38 0.35 -1.35 -18.47
CA GLY A 38 -0.34 -0.36 -19.27
C GLY A 38 -1.86 -0.46 -19.25
N LEU A 39 -2.46 -1.20 -18.32
CA LEU A 39 -3.89 -1.48 -18.33
C LEU A 39 -4.54 -1.14 -16.97
N ASP A 40 -5.70 -0.47 -17.00
CA ASP A 40 -6.57 -0.33 -15.83
C ASP A 40 -7.53 -1.53 -15.76
N LEU A 41 -6.97 -2.72 -15.51
CA LEU A 41 -7.77 -3.94 -15.36
C LEU A 41 -8.38 -4.00 -13.96
N ASP A 42 -9.69 -4.21 -13.89
CA ASP A 42 -10.37 -4.60 -12.65
C ASP A 42 -10.34 -6.13 -12.47
N ILE A 43 -10.83 -6.63 -11.33
CA ILE A 43 -10.85 -8.06 -10.99
C ILE A 43 -11.48 -8.89 -12.13
N PHE A 44 -12.61 -8.42 -12.66
CA PHE A 44 -13.36 -9.10 -13.71
C PHE A 44 -12.55 -9.22 -15.00
N ASP A 45 -11.83 -8.17 -15.40
CA ASP A 45 -11.01 -8.17 -16.61
C ASP A 45 -9.82 -9.14 -16.45
N ILE A 46 -9.16 -9.12 -15.29
CA ILE A 46 -8.05 -10.03 -14.97
C ILE A 46 -8.51 -11.50 -15.06
N ASN A 47 -9.69 -11.80 -14.52
CA ASN A 47 -10.23 -13.16 -14.50
C ASN A 47 -10.74 -13.61 -15.87
N GLU A 48 -11.32 -12.70 -16.65
CA GLU A 48 -11.73 -12.96 -18.03
C GLU A 48 -10.53 -13.24 -18.94
N GLU A 49 -9.46 -12.44 -18.85
CA GLU A 49 -8.20 -12.67 -19.56
C GLU A 49 -7.53 -14.00 -19.15
N ALA A 50 -7.68 -14.38 -17.88
CA ALA A 50 -7.24 -15.68 -17.37
C ALA A 50 -8.13 -16.86 -17.84
N GLY A 51 -9.21 -16.61 -18.57
CA GLY A 51 -10.13 -17.63 -19.08
C GLY A 51 -10.92 -18.32 -17.97
N LEU A 52 -11.12 -17.65 -16.84
CA LEU A 52 -11.85 -18.21 -15.70
C LEU A 52 -13.35 -18.03 -15.90
N ASN A 53 -14.09 -19.13 -15.78
CA ASN A 53 -15.55 -19.10 -15.79
C ASN A 53 -16.06 -19.22 -14.34
N LEU A 54 -15.98 -18.11 -13.61
CA LEU A 54 -16.40 -18.00 -12.21
C LEU A 54 -17.76 -17.30 -12.11
N ILE A 55 -18.49 -17.56 -11.03
CA ILE A 55 -19.76 -16.86 -10.80
C ILE A 55 -19.48 -15.39 -10.54
N GLU A 56 -20.21 -14.53 -11.25
CA GLU A 56 -20.05 -13.08 -11.19
C GLU A 56 -18.60 -12.61 -11.44
N GLY A 57 -17.79 -13.45 -12.10
CA GLY A 57 -16.41 -13.15 -12.49
C GLY A 57 -15.31 -13.59 -11.50
N ASP A 58 -15.58 -13.71 -10.21
CA ASP A 58 -14.56 -13.98 -9.17
C ASP A 58 -15.05 -14.85 -7.99
N ILE A 59 -16.28 -15.37 -8.04
CA ILE A 59 -16.83 -16.23 -6.98
C ILE A 59 -16.67 -17.71 -7.36
N VAL A 60 -15.98 -18.45 -6.49
CA VAL A 60 -15.92 -19.92 -6.56
C VAL A 60 -17.10 -20.51 -5.79
N LEU A 61 -18.00 -21.18 -6.52
CA LEU A 61 -19.08 -21.97 -5.92
C LEU A 61 -18.57 -23.33 -5.43
N ASP A 62 -19.13 -23.75 -4.31
CA ASP A 62 -19.07 -25.13 -3.83
C ASP A 62 -20.23 -25.94 -4.44
N GLU A 63 -20.05 -27.24 -4.72
CA GLU A 63 -21.07 -28.12 -5.32
C GLU A 63 -22.38 -28.16 -4.50
N THR A 64 -22.30 -27.81 -3.22
CA THR A 64 -23.44 -27.73 -2.30
C THR A 64 -24.20 -26.39 -2.34
N GLN A 65 -23.67 -25.35 -2.99
CA GLN A 65 -24.34 -24.05 -3.13
C GLN A 65 -25.38 -24.08 -4.24
N THR A 66 -26.63 -24.33 -3.86
CA THR A 66 -27.79 -24.38 -4.78
C THR A 66 -28.47 -23.04 -5.02
N ARG A 67 -28.06 -21.96 -4.32
CA ARG A 67 -28.62 -20.61 -4.42
C ARG A 67 -27.51 -19.57 -4.35
N ASN A 68 -27.68 -18.44 -5.04
CA ASN A 68 -26.75 -17.30 -5.08
C ASN A 68 -26.61 -16.57 -3.74
N SER A 69 -26.96 -17.16 -2.59
CA SER A 69 -27.01 -16.47 -1.30
C SER A 69 -26.34 -17.30 -0.22
N ILE A 70 -25.66 -16.62 0.72
CA ILE A 70 -25.21 -17.25 1.95
C ILE A 70 -26.16 -16.86 3.09
N ILE A 71 -26.93 -17.84 3.58
CA ILE A 71 -27.79 -17.70 4.75
C ILE A 71 -27.41 -18.83 5.67
N GLY A 72 -26.97 -18.49 6.88
CA GLY A 72 -26.59 -19.48 7.87
C GLY A 72 -25.42 -19.00 8.72
N ASP A 73 -25.56 -19.12 10.04
CA ASP A 73 -24.48 -18.86 10.99
C ASP A 73 -23.32 -19.85 10.81
N GLU A 74 -23.59 -21.02 10.21
CA GLU A 74 -22.61 -22.03 9.86
C GLU A 74 -21.55 -21.51 8.88
N TYR A 75 -21.88 -20.54 8.02
CA TYR A 75 -20.94 -19.99 7.05
C TYR A 75 -20.13 -18.80 7.55
N ARG A 76 -20.23 -18.45 8.84
CA ARG A 76 -19.47 -17.35 9.42
C ARG A 76 -18.09 -17.81 9.89
N TRP A 77 -17.10 -16.96 9.67
CA TRP A 77 -15.81 -17.08 10.34
C TRP A 77 -15.90 -16.61 11.80
N PRO A 78 -15.04 -17.09 12.70
CA PRO A 78 -14.80 -16.41 13.97
C PRO A 78 -14.32 -14.97 13.74
N THR A 79 -14.46 -14.11 14.75
CA THR A 79 -14.01 -12.70 14.66
C THR A 79 -12.52 -12.57 14.39
N THR A 80 -11.71 -13.57 14.74
CA THR A 80 -10.29 -13.65 14.38
C THR A 80 -10.09 -14.80 13.40
N VAL A 81 -9.95 -14.45 12.11
CA VAL A 81 -9.85 -15.38 10.99
C VAL A 81 -8.43 -15.93 10.87
N PRO A 82 -8.22 -17.26 10.95
CA PRO A 82 -6.92 -17.86 10.70
C PRO A 82 -6.56 -17.78 9.21
N TYR A 83 -5.33 -17.38 8.89
CA TYR A 83 -4.84 -17.31 7.51
C TYR A 83 -3.47 -17.98 7.34
N TYR A 84 -3.20 -18.45 6.14
CA TYR A 84 -1.90 -18.93 5.70
C TYR A 84 -1.55 -18.27 4.37
N MET A 85 -0.36 -17.68 4.27
CA MET A 85 0.16 -17.11 3.01
C MET A 85 1.11 -18.14 2.38
N GLU A 86 0.73 -18.70 1.24
CA GLU A 86 1.54 -19.66 0.50
C GLU A 86 2.84 -19.03 -0.03
N ASP A 87 3.82 -19.87 -0.35
CA ASP A 87 5.15 -19.46 -0.78
C ASP A 87 5.19 -18.86 -2.20
N ASP A 88 4.20 -19.21 -3.02
CA ASP A 88 4.07 -18.77 -4.42
C ASP A 88 3.60 -17.31 -4.57
N LEU A 89 3.08 -16.70 -3.50
CA LEU A 89 2.69 -15.30 -3.47
C LEU A 89 3.92 -14.39 -3.61
N GLU A 90 3.75 -13.36 -4.44
CA GLU A 90 4.75 -12.31 -4.59
C GLU A 90 4.96 -11.54 -3.27
N ILE A 91 6.19 -11.09 -3.03
CA ILE A 91 6.53 -10.37 -1.80
C ILE A 91 5.72 -9.07 -1.66
N ASN A 92 5.43 -8.41 -2.79
CA ASN A 92 4.54 -7.24 -2.78
C ASN A 92 3.13 -7.63 -2.31
N ALA A 93 2.53 -8.66 -2.91
CA ALA A 93 1.22 -9.18 -2.51
C ALA A 93 1.15 -9.53 -1.02
N LYS A 94 2.14 -10.26 -0.48
CA LYS A 94 2.19 -10.57 0.97
C LYS A 94 2.19 -9.30 1.83
N GLY A 95 2.96 -8.29 1.44
CA GLY A 95 2.98 -7.00 2.13
C GLY A 95 1.66 -6.24 2.04
N VAL A 96 0.99 -6.26 0.88
CA VAL A 96 -0.32 -5.59 0.69
C VAL A 96 -1.44 -6.33 1.41
N ILE A 97 -1.41 -7.66 1.49
CA ILE A 97 -2.34 -8.47 2.30
C ILE A 97 -2.28 -8.05 3.77
N LEU A 98 -1.08 -7.91 4.33
CA LEU A 98 -0.91 -7.45 5.71
C LEU A 98 -1.44 -6.02 5.89
N LYS A 99 -1.34 -5.14 4.89
CA LYS A 99 -1.94 -3.80 4.91
C LYS A 99 -3.48 -3.84 4.85
N ALA A 100 -4.06 -4.76 4.08
CA ALA A 100 -5.51 -4.98 4.06
C ALA A 100 -6.01 -5.41 5.46
N PHE A 101 -5.28 -6.30 6.14
CA PHE A 101 -5.63 -6.69 7.52
C PHE A 101 -5.61 -5.50 8.49
N GLU A 102 -4.71 -4.54 8.31
CA GLU A 102 -4.70 -3.30 9.10
C GLU A 102 -5.94 -2.43 8.84
N GLN A 103 -6.48 -2.41 7.61
CA GLN A 103 -7.74 -1.72 7.32
C GLN A 103 -8.93 -2.38 8.02
N TYR A 104 -9.01 -3.72 7.99
CA TYR A 104 -10.02 -4.46 8.75
C TYR A 104 -9.93 -4.18 10.26
N ARG A 105 -8.73 -4.22 10.85
CA ARG A 105 -8.50 -3.92 12.27
C ARG A 105 -8.91 -2.49 12.66
N LEU A 106 -8.73 -1.53 11.74
CA LEU A 106 -9.06 -0.12 11.99
C LEU A 106 -10.56 0.16 11.87
N LYS A 107 -11.23 -0.49 10.91
CA LYS A 107 -12.61 -0.16 10.48
C LYS A 107 -13.67 -1.16 10.93
N THR A 108 -13.27 -2.34 11.41
CA THR A 108 -14.17 -3.43 11.80
C THR A 108 -13.73 -4.07 13.12
N CYS A 109 -14.50 -5.06 13.59
CA CYS A 109 -14.08 -5.94 14.68
C CYS A 109 -13.42 -7.24 14.22
N ILE A 110 -13.23 -7.41 12.90
CA ILE A 110 -12.57 -8.58 12.31
C ILE A 110 -11.06 -8.41 12.41
N ASP A 111 -10.39 -9.48 12.84
CA ASP A 111 -8.94 -9.59 12.93
C ASP A 111 -8.46 -10.84 12.19
N PHE A 112 -7.16 -10.90 11.91
CA PHE A 112 -6.51 -11.97 11.17
C PHE A 112 -5.27 -12.46 11.92
N LYS A 113 -5.13 -13.77 12.07
CA LYS A 113 -3.96 -14.39 12.72
C LYS A 113 -3.34 -15.47 11.84
N PRO A 114 -2.01 -15.67 11.88
CA PRO A 114 -1.39 -16.83 11.24
C PRO A 114 -2.03 -18.13 11.73
N TRP A 115 -2.31 -19.04 10.80
CA TRP A 115 -2.85 -20.36 11.08
C TRP A 115 -1.87 -21.15 11.97
N SER A 116 -2.42 -21.78 13.00
CA SER A 116 -1.69 -22.49 14.05
C SER A 116 -2.28 -23.87 14.36
N GLY A 117 -3.10 -24.41 13.46
CA GLY A 117 -3.75 -25.72 13.59
C GLY A 117 -5.27 -25.65 13.75
N GLU A 118 -5.89 -24.48 13.55
CA GLU A 118 -7.34 -24.36 13.48
C GLU A 118 -7.91 -25.23 12.36
N GLU A 119 -9.08 -25.82 12.60
CA GLU A 119 -9.74 -26.74 11.64
C GLU A 119 -9.94 -26.09 10.28
N ASN A 120 -10.43 -24.84 10.26
CA ASN A 120 -10.70 -24.07 9.04
C ASN A 120 -9.84 -22.80 9.01
N TYR A 121 -9.28 -22.49 7.84
CA TYR A 121 -8.45 -21.30 7.63
C TYR A 121 -8.46 -20.87 6.16
N ILE A 122 -8.14 -19.59 5.91
CA ILE A 122 -7.99 -19.06 4.56
C ILE A 122 -6.54 -19.26 4.10
N SER A 123 -6.36 -19.97 2.99
CA SER A 123 -5.08 -20.21 2.35
C SER A 123 -4.94 -19.33 1.12
N ILE A 124 -4.13 -18.28 1.25
CA ILE A 124 -3.93 -17.26 0.24
C ILE A 124 -2.76 -17.71 -0.65
N PHE A 125 -2.98 -17.79 -1.96
CA PHE A 125 -2.00 -18.33 -2.90
C PHE A 125 -2.00 -17.56 -4.22
N LYS A 126 -0.95 -17.72 -5.02
CA LYS A 126 -0.87 -17.13 -6.36
C LYS A 126 -1.56 -18.03 -7.38
N GLY A 127 -2.84 -17.81 -7.62
CA GLY A 127 -3.59 -18.48 -8.69
C GLY A 127 -3.60 -17.70 -10.00
N SER A 128 -4.38 -18.20 -10.96
CA SER A 128 -4.73 -17.47 -12.18
C SER A 128 -5.91 -16.57 -11.81
N GLY A 129 -5.73 -15.25 -11.77
CA GLY A 129 -6.77 -14.29 -11.37
C GLY A 129 -6.94 -14.06 -9.87
N CYS A 130 -7.93 -13.24 -9.51
CA CYS A 130 -8.31 -12.88 -8.14
C CYS A 130 -9.68 -13.47 -7.84
N PHE A 131 -9.81 -14.34 -6.83
CA PHE A 131 -11.10 -14.96 -6.54
C PHE A 131 -11.16 -15.58 -5.15
N SER A 132 -12.38 -15.79 -4.68
CA SER A 132 -12.66 -16.35 -3.36
C SER A 132 -13.98 -17.11 -3.33
N SER A 133 -14.13 -18.01 -2.36
CA SER A 133 -15.44 -18.58 -2.03
C SER A 133 -16.20 -17.64 -1.10
N VAL A 134 -17.53 -17.61 -1.23
CA VAL A 134 -18.35 -16.79 -0.33
C VAL A 134 -18.56 -17.50 1.02
N GLY A 135 -18.07 -16.88 2.10
CA GLY A 135 -18.16 -17.35 3.49
C GLY A 135 -17.20 -18.47 3.87
N ASN A 136 -17.27 -18.91 5.13
CA ASN A 136 -16.56 -20.07 5.65
C ASN A 136 -17.22 -21.36 5.14
N ARG A 137 -16.57 -22.05 4.20
CA ARG A 137 -17.07 -23.29 3.58
C ARG A 137 -16.89 -24.53 4.45
N ARG A 138 -16.15 -24.42 5.56
CA ARG A 138 -15.84 -25.53 6.47
C ARG A 138 -15.13 -26.73 5.81
N VAL A 139 -14.29 -26.44 4.81
CA VAL A 139 -13.53 -27.44 4.02
C VAL A 139 -12.10 -27.64 4.53
N GLY A 140 -11.78 -27.10 5.69
CA GLY A 140 -10.42 -27.01 6.20
C GLY A 140 -9.62 -25.91 5.51
N LYS A 141 -8.80 -26.30 4.52
CA LYS A 141 -7.99 -25.37 3.71
C LYS A 141 -8.86 -24.69 2.65
N GLN A 142 -9.44 -23.54 2.98
CA GLN A 142 -10.21 -22.74 2.02
C GLN A 142 -9.29 -21.83 1.21
N ARG A 143 -9.23 -22.01 -0.11
CA ARG A 143 -8.31 -21.25 -0.97
C ARG A 143 -8.87 -19.88 -1.34
N LEU A 144 -8.00 -18.87 -1.40
CA LEU A 144 -8.27 -17.52 -1.90
C LEU A 144 -7.12 -17.13 -2.84
N SER A 145 -7.43 -16.77 -4.08
CA SER A 145 -6.42 -16.45 -5.09
C SER A 145 -6.10 -14.96 -5.09
N ILE A 146 -4.82 -14.63 -4.96
CA ILE A 146 -4.28 -13.30 -5.28
C ILE A 146 -3.20 -13.53 -6.35
N GLY A 147 -3.64 -13.55 -7.60
CA GLY A 147 -2.79 -13.76 -8.78
C GLY A 147 -2.00 -12.52 -9.21
N THR A 148 -1.43 -12.59 -10.41
CA THR A 148 -0.79 -11.45 -11.07
C THR A 148 -1.81 -10.30 -11.22
N ASN A 149 -1.38 -9.05 -10.98
CA ASN A 149 -2.21 -7.83 -11.00
C ASN A 149 -3.28 -7.72 -9.90
N CYS A 150 -3.40 -8.70 -9.00
CA CYS A 150 -4.35 -8.71 -7.89
C CYS A 150 -3.81 -8.08 -6.59
N ASP A 151 -2.54 -7.66 -6.57
CA ASP A 151 -1.83 -7.15 -5.39
C ASP A 151 -2.17 -5.67 -5.05
N ARG A 152 -3.42 -5.31 -5.27
CA ARG A 152 -4.01 -4.01 -4.92
C ARG A 152 -4.79 -4.18 -3.62
N ILE A 153 -4.68 -3.20 -2.70
CA ILE A 153 -5.33 -3.34 -1.38
C ILE A 153 -6.84 -3.52 -1.49
N ALA A 154 -7.49 -2.80 -2.40
CA ALA A 154 -8.94 -2.87 -2.59
C ALA A 154 -9.38 -4.22 -3.14
N THR A 155 -8.60 -4.80 -4.08
CA THR A 155 -8.81 -6.17 -4.58
C THR A 155 -8.69 -7.19 -3.46
N ILE A 156 -7.65 -7.10 -2.63
CA ILE A 156 -7.51 -8.02 -1.48
C ILE A 156 -8.66 -7.83 -0.49
N GLU A 157 -9.03 -6.59 -0.15
CA GLU A 157 -10.18 -6.33 0.73
C GLU A 157 -11.47 -6.95 0.18
N HIS A 158 -11.71 -6.82 -1.13
CA HIS A 158 -12.84 -7.40 -1.85
C HIS A 158 -12.89 -8.93 -1.71
N GLU A 159 -11.79 -9.63 -2.04
CA GLU A 159 -11.74 -11.10 -1.93
C GLU A 159 -11.93 -11.62 -0.50
N PHE A 160 -11.45 -10.85 0.48
CA PHE A 160 -11.68 -11.15 1.89
C PHE A 160 -13.12 -10.88 2.31
N LEU A 161 -13.80 -9.88 1.74
CA LEU A 161 -15.22 -9.67 1.99
C LEU A 161 -16.05 -10.84 1.40
N HIS A 162 -15.69 -11.36 0.23
CA HIS A 162 -16.25 -12.62 -0.25
C HIS A 162 -16.03 -13.74 0.77
N ALA A 163 -14.79 -13.96 1.21
CA ALA A 163 -14.49 -14.99 2.22
C ALA A 163 -15.28 -14.79 3.53
N LEU A 164 -15.60 -13.56 3.90
CA LEU A 164 -16.42 -13.21 5.08
C LEU A 164 -17.93 -13.40 4.87
N GLY A 165 -18.38 -13.63 3.64
CA GLY A 165 -19.77 -13.97 3.31
C GLY A 165 -20.53 -12.92 2.49
N PHE A 166 -19.85 -11.96 1.89
CA PHE A 166 -20.51 -10.95 1.06
C PHE A 166 -20.53 -11.37 -0.42
N TRP A 167 -21.64 -11.04 -1.07
CA TRP A 167 -21.80 -11.09 -2.52
C TRP A 167 -21.65 -9.68 -3.08
N HIS A 168 -21.61 -9.56 -4.40
CA HIS A 168 -21.60 -8.27 -5.04
C HIS A 168 -22.86 -7.43 -4.78
N GLU A 169 -22.69 -6.12 -4.73
CA GLU A 169 -23.78 -5.18 -4.44
C GLU A 169 -24.81 -5.15 -5.58
N GLN A 170 -24.36 -5.26 -6.85
CA GLN A 170 -25.27 -5.35 -7.99
C GLN A 170 -26.12 -6.63 -7.99
N SER A 171 -25.80 -7.61 -7.16
CA SER A 171 -26.56 -8.86 -7.06
C SER A 171 -27.73 -8.76 -6.09
N ARG A 172 -27.91 -7.61 -5.41
CA ARG A 172 -29.06 -7.37 -4.54
C ARG A 172 -30.40 -7.57 -5.24
N SER A 173 -31.40 -8.04 -4.49
CA SER A 173 -32.75 -8.27 -5.03
C SER A 173 -33.42 -7.00 -5.58
N ASP A 174 -33.12 -5.85 -4.97
CA ASP A 174 -33.64 -4.52 -5.29
C ASP A 174 -32.76 -3.72 -6.25
N ARG A 175 -31.70 -4.32 -6.84
CA ARG A 175 -30.75 -3.60 -7.71
C ARG A 175 -31.40 -2.86 -8.89
N ASP A 176 -32.50 -3.38 -9.44
CA ASP A 176 -33.18 -2.77 -10.59
C ASP A 176 -33.87 -1.43 -10.23
N ASP A 177 -34.01 -1.09 -8.94
CA ASP A 177 -34.47 0.23 -8.49
C ASP A 177 -33.36 1.29 -8.58
N TYR A 178 -32.10 0.87 -8.73
CA TYR A 178 -30.91 1.73 -8.66
C TYR A 178 -30.06 1.70 -9.94
N VAL A 179 -29.99 0.56 -10.62
CA VAL A 179 -29.16 0.36 -11.82
C VAL A 179 -29.91 -0.36 -12.93
N GLN A 180 -29.60 -0.03 -14.17
CA GLN A 180 -30.10 -0.74 -15.35
C GLN A 180 -28.99 -1.64 -15.92
N ILE A 181 -29.30 -2.93 -16.08
CA ILE A 181 -28.37 -3.88 -16.71
C ILE A 181 -28.57 -3.83 -18.24
N MET A 182 -27.51 -3.47 -18.97
CA MET A 182 -27.48 -3.46 -20.43
C MET A 182 -27.13 -4.84 -20.96
N TRP A 183 -28.12 -5.75 -20.97
CA TRP A 183 -27.93 -7.16 -21.29
C TRP A 183 -27.28 -7.43 -22.66
N ASP A 184 -27.47 -6.52 -23.62
CA ASP A 184 -26.90 -6.56 -24.97
C ASP A 184 -25.38 -6.28 -25.01
N ARG A 185 -24.78 -5.81 -23.91
CA ARG A 185 -23.36 -5.42 -23.82
C ARG A 185 -22.54 -6.30 -22.89
N ILE A 186 -23.10 -7.41 -22.42
CA ILE A 186 -22.45 -8.32 -21.47
C ILE A 186 -21.75 -9.42 -22.25
N SER A 187 -20.48 -9.66 -21.92
CA SER A 187 -19.72 -10.83 -22.40
C SER A 187 -20.38 -12.11 -21.87
N GLU A 188 -20.37 -13.20 -22.65
CA GLU A 188 -20.99 -14.48 -22.26
C GLU A 188 -20.40 -15.09 -20.96
N VAL A 189 -19.29 -14.55 -20.44
CA VAL A 189 -18.55 -15.06 -19.27
C VAL A 189 -19.01 -14.42 -17.95
N ILE A 190 -19.65 -13.24 -17.97
CA ILE A 190 -20.03 -12.50 -16.74
C ILE A 190 -21.53 -12.65 -16.43
N CYS A 191 -21.90 -13.35 -15.34
CA CYS A 191 -23.31 -13.40 -14.88
C CYS A 191 -23.69 -12.16 -14.05
N PHE A 192 -24.83 -11.54 -14.36
CA PHE A 192 -25.53 -10.58 -13.47
C PHE A 192 -26.70 -11.26 -12.76
N CYS A 193 -26.37 -12.13 -11.82
CA CYS A 193 -27.32 -12.94 -11.09
C CYS A 193 -28.03 -12.08 -9.98
N LYS A 194 -29.30 -12.35 -9.64
CA LYS A 194 -30.02 -11.70 -8.50
C LYS A 194 -30.10 -12.62 -7.29
N LEU A 195 -30.02 -12.03 -6.10
CA LEU A 195 -30.41 -12.62 -4.83
C LEU A 195 -31.96 -12.67 -4.71
N SER A 196 -32.51 -13.74 -4.14
CA SER A 196 -33.96 -13.94 -4.02
C SER A 196 -34.60 -13.10 -2.89
N LEU A 197 -35.83 -12.61 -3.10
CA LEU A 197 -36.60 -11.68 -2.25
C LEU A 197 -36.93 -12.15 -0.82
N HIS A 198 -36.84 -13.44 -0.51
CA HIS A 198 -37.11 -13.97 0.84
C HIS A 198 -35.95 -13.74 1.84
N ILE A 199 -34.93 -12.99 1.41
CA ILE A 199 -33.65 -12.85 2.08
C ILE A 199 -33.44 -11.37 2.41
N ARG A 200 -34.31 -10.80 3.25
CA ARG A 200 -34.05 -9.52 3.90
C ARG A 200 -33.22 -9.75 5.15
N ASN A 201 -31.90 -9.77 5.01
CA ASN A 201 -31.06 -9.31 6.10
C ASN A 201 -30.82 -7.81 5.87
N TYR A 202 -31.40 -6.99 6.74
CA TYR A 202 -31.29 -5.51 6.79
C TYR A 202 -29.85 -4.99 7.03
N ILE A 203 -28.83 -5.84 6.82
CA ILE A 203 -27.41 -5.53 7.00
C ILE A 203 -26.80 -4.93 5.71
N CYS A 204 -27.51 -4.99 4.58
CA CYS A 204 -27.12 -4.29 3.36
C CYS A 204 -27.37 -2.76 3.45
N THR A 205 -28.15 -2.30 4.43
CA THR A 205 -28.45 -0.86 4.62
C THR A 205 -27.29 -0.09 5.27
N ILE A 206 -26.23 -0.77 5.76
CA ILE A 206 -25.10 -0.17 6.50
C ILE A 206 -23.78 -0.27 5.72
N LEU A 207 -23.81 -0.61 4.42
CA LEU A 207 -22.66 -0.46 3.52
C LEU A 207 -22.93 0.58 2.44
N TYR A 208 -23.33 1.79 2.87
CA TYR A 208 -23.15 3.02 2.08
C TYR A 208 -21.66 3.39 1.85
N TYR A 209 -20.75 2.44 2.02
CA TYR A 209 -19.37 2.51 1.55
C TYR A 209 -19.35 2.00 0.11
N ILE A 210 -19.96 2.80 -0.75
CA ILE A 210 -19.81 2.79 -2.21
C ILE A 210 -18.33 2.53 -2.51
N TYR A 211 -18.02 1.67 -3.49
CA TYR A 211 -16.74 1.44 -4.18
C TYR A 211 -16.09 0.05 -4.07
N ILE A 212 -16.27 -0.75 -2.99
CA ILE A 212 -15.57 -2.07 -2.96
C ILE A 212 -16.39 -3.17 -3.68
N PHE A 213 -17.73 -3.14 -3.60
CA PHE A 213 -18.61 -4.15 -4.22
C PHE A 213 -19.53 -3.61 -5.32
N CYS A 214 -19.37 -2.35 -5.74
CA CYS A 214 -20.23 -1.71 -6.72
C CYS A 214 -19.40 -1.12 -7.86
N LEU A 215 -19.82 -1.35 -9.11
CA LEU A 215 -19.30 -0.61 -10.26
C LEU A 215 -19.49 0.91 -10.05
N LYS A 216 -18.41 1.67 -10.33
CA LYS A 216 -18.24 3.14 -10.31
C LYS A 216 -19.54 3.96 -10.12
N MET A 217 -19.66 4.68 -8.99
CA MET A 217 -20.61 5.79 -8.85
C MET A 217 -20.16 6.83 -7.80
N THR A 218 -20.21 8.13 -8.14
CA THR A 218 -19.77 9.26 -7.31
C THR A 218 -20.94 9.92 -6.57
N CYS A 219 -20.73 10.38 -5.33
CA CYS A 219 -21.71 11.16 -4.58
C CYS A 219 -21.01 12.30 -3.81
N PHE A 220 -21.59 13.50 -3.84
CA PHE A 220 -21.12 14.72 -3.17
C PHE A 220 -22.03 15.09 -2.00
N MET A 221 -21.46 15.60 -0.89
CA MET A 221 -22.21 16.19 0.23
C MET A 221 -21.62 17.53 0.70
N ASN A 222 -22.52 18.44 1.08
CA ASN A 222 -22.30 19.83 1.50
C ASN A 222 -21.72 20.00 2.92
N TRP A 223 -20.95 21.07 3.11
CA TRP A 223 -20.29 21.49 4.35
C TRP A 223 -21.23 22.14 5.39
N ARG A 224 -20.96 21.89 6.68
CA ARG A 224 -21.50 22.63 7.86
C ARG A 224 -20.37 23.39 8.57
N SER A 225 -20.72 24.38 9.40
CA SER A 225 -19.80 25.17 10.25
C SER A 225 -18.95 24.28 11.18
N GLY A 226 -17.62 24.49 11.18
CA GLY A 226 -16.64 23.74 11.99
C GLY A 226 -16.07 24.56 13.16
N TYR A 227 -15.46 23.87 14.13
CA TYR A 227 -14.79 24.44 15.30
C TYR A 227 -13.42 23.79 15.47
N PHE A 228 -12.45 24.52 16.02
CA PHE A 228 -11.11 24.01 16.35
C PHE A 228 -10.71 24.48 17.76
N MET A 229 -9.73 23.81 18.36
CA MET A 229 -9.17 24.23 19.65
C MET A 229 -8.07 25.27 19.43
N HIS A 230 -8.06 26.35 20.22
CA HIS A 230 -7.10 27.44 20.07
C HIS A 230 -6.48 27.85 21.41
N PHE A 231 -5.16 27.83 21.48
CA PHE A 231 -4.38 28.38 22.57
C PHE A 231 -3.95 29.80 22.20
N GLY A 232 -4.71 30.79 22.67
CA GLY A 232 -4.41 32.20 22.42
C GLY A 232 -3.14 32.62 23.15
N THR A 233 -2.08 32.92 22.41
CA THR A 233 -0.78 33.30 23.00
C THR A 233 -0.61 34.81 23.12
N GLY A 234 -1.44 35.60 22.45
CA GLY A 234 -1.31 37.06 22.41
C GLY A 234 -1.58 37.77 23.75
N THR A 235 -2.38 37.20 24.64
CA THR A 235 -2.67 37.72 25.98
C THR A 235 -1.91 37.01 27.09
N ALA A 236 -1.11 35.98 26.76
CA ALA A 236 -0.37 35.17 27.71
C ALA A 236 1.00 35.78 28.03
N SER A 237 1.50 35.54 29.24
CA SER A 237 2.85 35.91 29.66
C SER A 237 3.87 34.85 29.22
N PRO A 238 5.13 35.21 28.91
CA PRO A 238 6.19 34.23 28.70
C PRO A 238 6.31 33.25 29.87
N GLY A 239 6.27 31.96 29.56
CA GLY A 239 6.23 30.86 30.53
C GLY A 239 4.84 30.28 30.78
N ASP A 240 3.76 30.97 30.39
CA ASP A 240 2.40 30.46 30.54
C ASP A 240 2.19 29.23 29.66
N THR A 241 1.51 28.23 30.22
CA THR A 241 1.16 26.99 29.53
C THR A 241 -0.35 26.77 29.52
N ALA A 242 -0.83 26.17 28.43
CA ALA A 242 -2.18 25.67 28.31
C ALA A 242 -2.13 24.20 27.93
N VAL A 243 -2.94 23.39 28.59
CA VAL A 243 -2.93 21.94 28.45
C VAL A 243 -4.28 21.44 27.97
N LEU A 244 -4.28 20.64 26.90
CA LEU A 244 -5.42 19.87 26.43
C LEU A 244 -5.11 18.37 26.59
N GLU A 245 -5.85 17.70 27.47
CA GLU A 245 -5.72 16.27 27.68
C GLU A 245 -6.86 15.50 27.00
N SER A 246 -6.51 14.39 26.36
CA SER A 246 -7.50 13.40 25.91
C SER A 246 -8.17 12.68 27.08
N ARG A 247 -9.29 12.00 26.80
CA ARG A 247 -9.84 10.98 27.71
C ARG A 247 -8.84 9.85 27.93
N LEU A 248 -9.06 9.03 28.96
CA LEU A 248 -8.26 7.83 29.18
C LEU A 248 -8.43 6.84 28.02
N VAL A 249 -7.32 6.41 27.43
CA VAL A 249 -7.23 5.47 26.30
C VAL A 249 -6.66 4.15 26.80
N TYR A 250 -7.17 3.04 26.27
CA TYR A 250 -6.76 1.68 26.60
C TYR A 250 -6.17 1.01 25.36
N PRO A 251 -4.83 1.06 25.18
CA PRO A 251 -4.20 0.46 24.01
C PRO A 251 -4.32 -1.06 24.05
N LYS A 252 -4.59 -1.66 22.90
CA LYS A 252 -4.59 -3.12 22.67
C LYS A 252 -3.30 -3.58 22.01
N ARG A 253 -2.53 -2.66 21.43
CA ARG A 253 -1.24 -2.88 20.78
C ARG A 253 -0.18 -2.02 21.45
N GLY A 254 1.08 -2.31 21.16
CA GLY A 254 2.23 -1.59 21.76
C GLY A 254 2.70 -0.37 20.99
N TYR A 255 1.91 0.13 20.03
CA TYR A 255 2.28 1.27 19.19
C TYR A 255 1.03 1.98 18.67
N GLN A 256 1.15 3.30 18.47
CA GLN A 256 0.08 4.14 17.96
C GLN A 256 0.64 5.21 17.03
N CYS A 257 -0.24 5.74 16.18
CA CYS A 257 -0.02 6.96 15.44
C CYS A 257 -1.06 7.99 15.87
N LEU A 258 -0.58 9.06 16.48
CA LEU A 258 -1.35 10.27 16.71
C LEU A 258 -1.19 11.17 15.49
N GLN A 259 -2.30 11.64 14.94
CA GLN A 259 -2.32 12.60 13.84
C GLN A 259 -3.26 13.76 14.16
N PHE A 260 -2.94 14.94 13.68
CA PHE A 260 -3.77 16.13 13.84
C PHE A 260 -3.35 17.20 12.85
N PHE A 261 -4.27 18.12 12.56
CA PHE A 261 -3.94 19.36 11.87
C PHE A 261 -3.55 20.42 12.90
N TYR A 262 -2.48 21.13 12.63
CA TYR A 262 -1.90 22.16 13.47
C TYR A 262 -1.73 23.46 12.68
N TYR A 263 -2.18 24.57 13.24
CA TYR A 263 -2.00 25.90 12.65
C TYR A 263 -1.32 26.81 13.67
N ASN A 264 -0.19 27.41 13.25
CA ASN A 264 0.59 28.31 14.10
C ASN A 264 0.51 29.75 13.59
N SER A 265 -0.14 30.61 14.37
CA SER A 265 -0.16 32.08 14.19
C SER A 265 0.51 32.81 15.36
N ALA A 266 1.16 32.07 16.25
CA ALA A 266 1.82 32.56 17.44
C ALA A 266 3.18 33.21 17.12
N GLY A 267 3.93 33.60 18.16
CA GLY A 267 5.32 34.02 17.98
C GLY A 267 6.20 32.85 17.54
N PRO A 268 7.32 33.09 16.82
CA PRO A 268 8.18 32.02 16.30
C PRO A 268 8.86 31.17 17.38
N GLY A 269 8.91 31.65 18.63
CA GLY A 269 9.42 30.89 19.76
C GLY A 269 8.36 30.05 20.49
N ASP A 270 7.07 30.28 20.26
CA ASP A 270 6.00 29.60 20.97
C ASP A 270 5.93 28.12 20.53
N THR A 271 5.76 27.20 21.49
CA THR A 271 5.92 25.76 21.23
C THR A 271 4.67 24.98 21.57
N LEU A 272 4.38 23.96 20.76
CA LEU A 272 3.43 22.90 21.10
C LEU A 272 4.20 21.62 21.42
N LYS A 273 4.07 21.10 22.64
CA LYS A 273 4.67 19.82 23.05
C LYS A 273 3.62 18.73 23.16
N ILE A 274 4.01 17.53 22.78
CA ILE A 274 3.20 16.32 22.92
C ILE A 274 3.79 15.47 24.03
N HIS A 275 2.94 15.11 24.98
CA HIS A 275 3.27 14.21 26.08
C HIS A 275 2.26 13.06 26.12
N VAL A 276 2.67 12.00 26.80
CA VAL A 276 1.82 10.89 27.19
C VAL A 276 1.82 10.81 28.71
N ARG A 277 0.64 10.75 29.32
CA ARG A 277 0.48 10.45 30.75
C ARG A 277 0.05 9.00 30.91
N GLU A 278 0.97 8.13 31.33
CA GLU A 278 0.74 6.69 31.48
C GLU A 278 0.37 6.35 32.93
N TYR A 279 -0.60 5.46 33.13
CA TYR A 279 -1.07 5.09 34.47
C TYR A 279 -0.82 3.61 34.74
N ASP A 280 -0.23 3.32 35.89
CA ASP A 280 0.01 1.96 36.40
C ASP A 280 -0.14 1.88 37.91
N GLU A 281 0.13 0.71 38.48
CA GLU A 281 0.02 0.46 39.92
C GLU A 281 1.02 1.32 40.73
N ASP A 282 2.22 1.54 40.20
CA ASP A 282 3.25 2.38 40.82
C ASP A 282 2.95 3.88 40.68
N ASN A 283 2.24 4.29 39.62
CA ASN A 283 1.93 5.67 39.29
C ASN A 283 0.39 5.84 39.09
N PRO A 284 -0.42 5.72 40.15
CA PRO A 284 -1.88 5.82 40.04
C PRO A 284 -2.35 7.23 39.63
N SER A 285 -1.57 8.27 39.92
CA SER A 285 -1.79 9.65 39.44
C SER A 285 -1.29 9.91 38.01
N GLY A 286 -0.67 8.91 37.39
CA GLY A 286 -0.11 8.97 36.05
C GLY A 286 1.29 9.60 36.00
N LYS A 287 2.20 8.96 35.27
CA LYS A 287 3.54 9.45 34.97
C LYS A 287 3.54 10.14 33.61
N LEU A 288 3.92 11.42 33.59
CA LEU A 288 4.04 12.19 32.36
C LEU A 288 5.38 11.88 31.67
N ARG A 289 5.32 11.56 30.38
CA ARG A 289 6.48 11.33 29.51
C ARG A 289 6.40 12.27 28.32
N PHE A 290 7.44 13.07 28.13
CA PHE A 290 7.60 13.88 26.93
C PHE A 290 7.84 13.00 25.71
N ILE A 291 7.17 13.30 24.60
CA ILE A 291 7.34 12.59 23.32
C ILE A 291 8.16 13.44 22.37
N GLN A 292 7.64 14.61 21.99
CA GLN A 292 8.31 15.53 21.08
C GLN A 292 7.72 16.94 21.15
N THR A 293 8.49 17.92 20.68
CA THR A 293 7.99 19.24 20.34
C THR A 293 7.55 19.23 18.88
N ILE A 294 6.42 19.86 18.59
CA ILE A 294 5.96 20.06 17.22
C ILE A 294 6.64 21.31 16.68
N ASP A 295 7.62 21.08 15.82
CA ASP A 295 8.28 22.15 15.08
C ASP A 295 7.31 22.73 14.05
N GLY A 296 7.18 24.04 14.06
CA GLY A 296 6.38 24.75 13.07
C GLY A 296 6.55 26.23 13.29
N SER A 297 7.37 26.87 12.44
CA SER A 297 7.33 28.33 12.31
C SER A 297 5.89 28.79 12.09
N PRO A 298 5.55 30.04 12.38
CA PRO A 298 4.26 30.59 12.00
C PRO A 298 4.04 30.37 10.49
N GLN A 299 2.88 29.81 10.14
CA GLN A 299 2.53 29.43 8.76
C GLN A 299 1.13 29.93 8.45
N ASP A 300 0.91 30.29 7.20
CA ASP A 300 -0.41 30.76 6.73
C ASP A 300 -1.41 29.60 6.50
N LEU A 301 -1.04 28.35 6.80
CA LEU A 301 -1.79 27.14 6.43
C LEU A 301 -1.74 26.06 7.53
N TRP A 302 -2.85 25.33 7.68
CA TRP A 302 -2.94 24.14 8.55
C TRP A 302 -1.99 23.04 8.10
N GLN A 303 -1.13 22.52 8.97
CA GLN A 303 -0.18 21.45 8.68
C GLN A 303 -0.61 20.13 9.29
N LEU A 304 -0.51 19.04 8.55
CA LEU A 304 -0.77 17.70 9.06
C LEU A 304 0.48 17.18 9.78
N HIS A 305 0.36 16.82 11.05
CA HIS A 305 1.43 16.21 11.82
C HIS A 305 1.11 14.77 12.19
N HIS A 306 2.15 13.95 12.27
CA HIS A 306 2.11 12.58 12.77
C HIS A 306 3.10 12.43 13.91
N VAL A 307 2.68 11.77 14.98
CA VAL A 307 3.48 11.51 16.18
C VAL A 307 3.40 10.03 16.48
N THR A 308 4.55 9.36 16.42
CA THR A 308 4.65 7.94 16.76
C THR A 308 4.65 7.79 18.27
N LEU A 309 3.76 6.93 18.78
CA LEU A 309 3.68 6.58 20.20
C LEU A 309 3.91 5.08 20.37
N ASP A 310 4.42 4.69 21.54
CA ASP A 310 4.83 3.32 21.90
C ASP A 310 4.22 2.88 23.24
N VAL A 311 2.97 3.28 23.49
CA VAL A 311 2.35 3.16 24.80
C VAL A 311 1.68 1.81 24.97
N ARG A 312 1.92 1.13 26.10
CA ARG A 312 1.39 -0.22 26.37
C ARG A 312 0.36 -0.28 27.49
N LYS A 313 0.32 0.74 28.35
CA LYS A 313 -0.61 0.83 29.48
C LYS A 313 -1.69 1.87 29.18
N LYS A 314 -2.73 1.94 30.00
CA LYS A 314 -3.77 2.98 29.85
C LYS A 314 -3.14 4.37 29.98
N PHE A 315 -3.51 5.30 29.10
CA PHE A 315 -2.82 6.59 29.01
C PHE A 315 -3.73 7.73 28.54
N ARG A 316 -3.25 8.97 28.69
CA ARG A 316 -3.79 10.16 28.01
C ARG A 316 -2.71 10.76 27.12
N VAL A 317 -3.08 11.14 25.90
CA VAL A 317 -2.33 12.13 25.12
C VAL A 317 -2.55 13.52 25.74
N VAL A 318 -1.48 14.28 25.89
CA VAL A 318 -1.45 15.61 26.49
C VAL A 318 -0.77 16.55 25.50
N PHE A 319 -1.53 17.56 25.04
CA PHE A 319 -1.01 18.67 24.23
C PHE A 319 -0.73 19.85 25.15
N GLU A 320 0.50 20.33 25.17
CA GLU A 320 0.94 21.46 25.99
C GLU A 320 1.40 22.60 25.06
N GLY A 321 0.61 23.66 24.96
CA GLY A 321 1.02 24.91 24.33
C GLY A 321 1.77 25.78 25.34
N THR A 322 2.92 26.35 24.96
CA THR A 322 3.72 27.23 25.82
C THR A 322 4.00 28.55 25.12
N LYS A 323 3.72 29.66 25.82
CA LYS A 323 4.15 30.99 25.43
C LYS A 323 5.63 31.16 25.76
N VAL A 324 6.48 31.43 24.77
CA VAL A 324 7.94 31.55 24.98
C VAL A 324 8.44 32.96 24.69
N GLY A 325 8.03 33.56 23.58
CA GLY A 325 8.55 34.84 23.11
C GLY A 325 7.45 35.86 22.84
N PRO A 326 7.75 37.06 22.32
CA PRO A 326 6.74 37.98 21.83
C PRO A 326 6.03 37.38 20.59
N GLY A 327 4.77 37.75 20.37
CA GLY A 327 4.00 37.30 19.22
C GLY A 327 2.79 38.20 18.95
N PRO A 328 2.04 37.97 17.86
CA PRO A 328 0.86 38.76 17.52
C PRO A 328 -0.21 38.70 18.61
N ALA A 329 -0.91 39.81 18.86
CA ALA A 329 -1.98 39.89 19.88
C ALA A 329 -3.17 38.96 19.59
N ALA A 330 -3.46 38.69 18.32
CA ALA A 330 -4.50 37.74 17.88
C ALA A 330 -3.91 36.35 17.53
N GLY A 331 -2.64 36.11 17.84
CA GLY A 331 -1.93 34.89 17.49
C GLY A 331 -2.16 33.75 18.48
N GLY A 332 -1.86 32.53 18.05
CA GLY A 332 -1.91 31.35 18.90
C GLY A 332 -1.63 30.05 18.17
N LEU A 333 -1.79 28.96 18.91
CA LEU A 333 -1.57 27.59 18.48
C LEU A 333 -2.94 26.91 18.33
N SER A 334 -3.29 26.42 17.14
CA SER A 334 -4.59 25.82 16.87
C SER A 334 -4.50 24.36 16.48
N LEU A 335 -5.45 23.54 16.94
CA LEU A 335 -5.52 22.10 16.69
C LEU A 335 -6.89 21.69 16.18
N ASP A 336 -6.93 20.82 15.17
CA ASP A 336 -8.16 20.26 14.63
C ASP A 336 -7.95 18.82 14.08
N ASP A 337 -9.05 18.12 13.82
CA ASP A 337 -9.08 16.79 13.17
C ASP A 337 -8.14 15.75 13.84
N ILE A 338 -8.05 15.78 15.18
CA ILE A 338 -7.19 14.89 15.97
C ILE A 338 -7.69 13.44 15.87
N ASN A 339 -6.85 12.54 15.36
CA ASN A 339 -7.11 11.11 15.32
C ASN A 339 -5.98 10.33 16.00
N LEU A 340 -6.34 9.29 16.75
CA LEU A 340 -5.41 8.35 17.36
C LEU A 340 -5.78 6.94 16.93
N SER A 341 -4.84 6.23 16.31
CA SER A 341 -5.03 4.84 15.88
C SER A 341 -3.84 3.99 16.29
N GLU A 342 -4.06 2.71 16.57
CA GLU A 342 -3.00 1.75 16.88
C GLU A 342 -2.33 1.23 15.59
N THR A 343 -1.82 2.15 14.78
CA THR A 343 -1.19 1.92 13.46
C THR A 343 0.20 2.54 13.42
N THR A 344 1.02 2.18 12.43
CA THR A 344 2.30 2.87 12.19
C THR A 344 2.05 4.22 11.53
N CYS A 345 2.77 5.26 11.94
CA CYS A 345 2.73 6.54 11.22
C CYS A 345 3.40 6.44 9.84
N PRO A 346 2.94 7.24 8.85
CA PRO A 346 3.68 7.43 7.61
C PRO A 346 5.04 8.06 7.90
N GLU A 347 6.03 7.75 7.08
CA GLU A 347 7.40 8.26 7.23
C GLU A 347 7.57 9.60 6.54
N PHE A 348 6.71 9.89 5.57
CA PHE A 348 6.79 11.08 4.76
C PHE A 348 5.41 11.66 4.46
N VAL A 349 5.35 12.99 4.38
CA VAL A 349 4.17 13.76 4.02
C VAL A 349 4.57 14.75 2.94
N TRP A 350 3.95 14.65 1.77
CA TRP A 350 4.11 15.58 0.66
C TRP A 350 2.80 16.28 0.38
N ARG A 351 2.76 17.59 0.62
CA ARG A 351 1.63 18.43 0.25
C ARG A 351 1.87 19.06 -1.12
N VAL A 352 0.91 18.91 -2.02
CA VAL A 352 0.85 19.65 -3.28
C VAL A 352 -0.24 20.71 -3.15
N LYS A 353 0.18 21.99 -3.19
CA LYS A 353 -0.73 23.13 -3.04
C LYS A 353 -1.49 23.39 -4.33
N ASN A 354 -2.73 23.86 -4.20
CA ASN A 354 -3.59 24.19 -5.35
C ASN A 354 -3.64 23.04 -6.39
N PHE A 355 -3.86 21.83 -5.91
CA PHE A 355 -3.69 20.59 -6.67
C PHE A 355 -4.61 20.52 -7.89
N SER A 356 -5.82 21.07 -7.82
CA SER A 356 -6.71 21.18 -8.99
C SER A 356 -6.06 21.96 -10.13
N HIS A 357 -5.43 23.10 -9.82
CA HIS A 357 -4.69 23.86 -10.82
C HIS A 357 -3.47 23.08 -11.33
N VAL A 358 -2.75 22.37 -10.46
CA VAL A 358 -1.62 21.53 -10.87
C VAL A 358 -2.05 20.43 -11.85
N MET A 359 -3.18 19.78 -11.62
CA MET A 359 -3.74 18.79 -12.55
C MET A 359 -4.09 19.41 -13.90
N ASP A 360 -4.70 20.60 -13.90
CA ASP A 360 -5.19 21.22 -15.13
C ASP A 360 -4.07 21.96 -15.92
N SER A 361 -3.01 22.44 -15.26
CA SER A 361 -1.93 23.25 -15.88
C SER A 361 -0.66 22.47 -16.21
N THR A 362 -0.43 21.33 -15.56
CA THR A 362 0.73 20.48 -15.88
C THR A 362 0.51 19.82 -17.25
N PRO A 363 1.45 19.94 -18.21
CA PRO A 363 1.32 19.25 -19.48
C PRO A 363 1.25 17.74 -19.31
N ASN A 364 0.60 17.06 -20.25
CA ASN A 364 0.59 15.60 -20.28
C ASN A 364 2.04 15.04 -20.27
N ASN A 365 2.22 13.88 -19.65
CA ASN A 365 3.50 13.18 -19.53
C ASN A 365 4.61 14.01 -18.83
N THR A 366 4.22 15.00 -18.03
CA THR A 366 5.15 15.81 -17.23
C THR A 366 5.02 15.46 -15.75
N PRO A 367 6.07 14.95 -15.10
CA PRO A 367 6.04 14.62 -13.68
C PRO A 367 6.28 15.84 -12.79
N VAL A 368 5.65 15.82 -11.62
CA VAL A 368 6.00 16.62 -10.44
C VAL A 368 6.60 15.67 -9.42
N PHE A 369 7.77 16.02 -8.88
CA PHE A 369 8.48 15.18 -7.91
C PHE A 369 8.23 15.66 -6.48
N SER A 370 8.10 14.70 -5.56
CA SER A 370 8.17 14.99 -4.14
C SER A 370 9.58 15.42 -3.74
N PRO A 371 9.76 16.10 -2.60
CA PRO A 371 11.06 16.10 -1.93
C PRO A 371 11.58 14.68 -1.71
N PRO A 372 12.90 14.42 -1.81
CA PRO A 372 13.48 13.14 -1.42
C PRO A 372 13.31 12.88 0.07
N PHE A 373 12.90 11.68 0.44
CA PHE A 373 12.71 11.28 1.85
C PHE A 373 13.51 10.03 2.17
N THR A 374 14.22 10.06 3.31
CA THR A 374 15.04 8.93 3.76
C THR A 374 14.24 8.09 4.75
N SER A 375 14.07 6.82 4.40
CA SER A 375 13.44 5.79 5.24
C SER A 375 14.21 5.52 6.52
N LYS A 376 13.56 4.88 7.49
CA LYS A 376 14.22 4.43 8.75
C LYS A 376 15.36 3.46 8.50
N GLU A 377 15.33 2.71 7.40
CA GLU A 377 16.37 1.78 6.98
C GLU A 377 17.52 2.45 6.19
N GLY A 378 17.50 3.78 6.03
CA GLY A 378 18.59 4.55 5.42
C GLY A 378 18.56 4.65 3.90
N TYR A 379 17.54 4.10 3.22
CA TYR A 379 17.32 4.30 1.79
C TYR A 379 16.53 5.58 1.54
N THR A 380 16.92 6.36 0.53
CA THR A 380 16.19 7.56 0.13
C THR A 380 15.29 7.25 -1.06
N PHE A 381 14.06 7.78 -1.03
CA PHE A 381 13.05 7.59 -2.06
C PHE A 381 12.48 8.93 -2.51
N GLN A 382 11.90 8.94 -3.71
CA GLN A 382 11.20 10.08 -4.25
C GLN A 382 9.97 9.59 -5.03
N MET A 383 8.84 10.25 -4.81
CA MET A 383 7.62 9.98 -5.56
C MET A 383 7.57 10.90 -6.78
N ALA A 384 7.32 10.33 -7.96
CA ALA A 384 6.95 11.06 -9.17
C ALA A 384 5.45 10.95 -9.38
N LEU A 385 4.77 12.09 -9.49
CA LEU A 385 3.35 12.18 -9.80
C LEU A 385 3.18 12.80 -11.18
N TYR A 386 2.38 12.20 -12.05
CA TYR A 386 1.96 12.81 -13.30
C TYR A 386 0.54 13.33 -13.10
N PRO A 387 0.35 14.64 -12.84
CA PRO A 387 -0.95 15.18 -12.47
C PRO A 387 -1.95 15.17 -13.62
N ASN A 388 -1.47 15.20 -14.87
CA ASN A 388 -2.28 15.16 -16.07
C ASN A 388 -2.07 13.85 -16.87
N GLY A 389 -1.68 12.79 -16.17
CA GLY A 389 -1.46 11.46 -16.73
C GLY A 389 -0.17 11.31 -17.54
N ARG A 390 0.03 10.08 -18.00
CA ARG A 390 1.06 9.72 -19.00
C ARG A 390 0.45 9.62 -20.39
N ASP A 391 1.32 9.57 -21.40
CA ASP A 391 0.92 9.27 -22.77
C ASP A 391 0.09 7.98 -22.82
N GLY A 392 -1.12 8.06 -23.39
CA GLY A 392 -2.08 6.95 -23.45
C GLY A 392 -3.12 6.91 -22.32
N TYR A 393 -2.96 7.69 -21.24
CA TYR A 393 -3.84 7.66 -20.06
C TYR A 393 -4.42 9.06 -19.73
N PRO A 394 -5.22 9.64 -20.64
CA PRO A 394 -5.83 10.94 -20.39
C PRO A 394 -6.82 10.86 -19.23
N GLY A 395 -6.82 11.87 -18.37
CA GLY A 395 -7.75 11.94 -17.24
C GLY A 395 -7.37 11.04 -16.05
N GLU A 396 -6.16 10.48 -16.04
CA GLU A 396 -5.61 9.71 -14.92
C GLU A 396 -4.54 10.50 -14.16
N LEU A 397 -4.41 10.22 -12.87
CA LEU A 397 -3.17 10.48 -12.14
C LEU A 397 -2.27 9.26 -12.30
N SER A 398 -0.97 9.48 -12.49
CA SER A 398 0.03 8.41 -12.47
C SER A 398 1.03 8.60 -11.34
N ALA A 399 1.52 7.52 -10.73
CA ALA A 399 2.41 7.58 -9.57
C ALA A 399 3.52 6.54 -9.65
N TYR A 400 4.76 6.97 -9.48
CA TYR A 400 5.96 6.13 -9.51
C TYR A 400 6.88 6.40 -8.32
N ALA A 401 7.45 5.34 -7.76
CA ALA A 401 8.45 5.42 -6.71
C ALA A 401 9.85 5.21 -7.30
N HIS A 402 10.76 6.12 -6.96
CA HIS A 402 12.16 6.08 -7.37
C HIS A 402 13.06 5.91 -6.15
N LEU A 403 14.13 5.15 -6.29
CA LEU A 403 15.27 5.21 -5.36
C LEU A 403 16.11 6.44 -5.66
N VAL A 404 16.63 7.07 -4.60
CA VAL A 404 17.51 8.23 -4.69
C VAL A 404 18.79 7.95 -3.93
N ALA A 405 19.93 8.37 -4.48
CA ALA A 405 21.20 8.35 -3.78
C ALA A 405 21.92 9.70 -3.95
N ARG A 406 22.46 10.21 -2.86
CA ARG A 406 23.37 11.36 -2.84
C ARG A 406 24.82 10.87 -2.89
N GLU A 407 25.77 11.72 -3.29
CA GLU A 407 27.19 11.32 -3.33
C GLU A 407 27.70 10.81 -1.97
N GLY A 408 27.25 11.43 -0.88
CA GLY A 408 27.64 11.06 0.49
C GLY A 408 26.91 9.85 1.10
N ASP A 409 25.91 9.28 0.43
CA ASP A 409 25.16 8.15 0.98
C ASP A 409 26.01 6.87 0.96
N ALA A 410 26.21 6.24 2.12
CA ALA A 410 26.99 5.02 2.28
C ALA A 410 26.33 4.06 3.28
N GLY A 411 26.66 2.77 3.17
CA GLY A 411 26.18 1.71 4.07
C GLY A 411 24.91 0.98 3.61
N GLN A 412 24.26 1.45 2.55
CA GLN A 412 23.13 0.75 1.94
C GLN A 412 23.61 -0.48 1.15
N THR A 413 22.81 -1.54 1.18
CA THR A 413 23.02 -2.74 0.35
C THR A 413 22.37 -2.55 -1.02
N TRP A 414 23.09 -2.93 -2.08
CA TRP A 414 22.61 -2.81 -3.46
C TRP A 414 22.79 -4.14 -4.21
N PRO A 415 21.84 -4.55 -5.07
CA PRO A 415 20.52 -3.95 -5.31
C PRO A 415 19.63 -3.91 -4.05
N CYS A 416 18.74 -2.92 -3.97
CA CYS A 416 17.94 -2.64 -2.77
C CYS A 416 17.01 -3.83 -2.44
N PRO A 417 17.21 -4.54 -1.31
CA PRO A 417 16.52 -5.79 -1.04
C PRO A 417 15.17 -5.56 -0.36
N TRP A 418 14.10 -5.92 -1.07
CA TRP A 418 12.75 -6.16 -0.54
C TRP A 418 12.18 -5.04 0.33
N LYS A 419 12.40 -3.79 -0.07
CA LYS A 419 11.74 -2.62 0.55
C LYS A 419 10.40 -2.42 -0.13
N GLN A 420 9.33 -2.57 0.63
CA GLN A 420 7.99 -2.24 0.14
C GLN A 420 7.72 -0.75 0.36
N ILE A 421 7.53 -0.02 -0.72
CA ILE A 421 7.23 1.42 -0.75
C ILE A 421 5.74 1.58 -1.00
N THR A 422 5.05 2.31 -0.13
CA THR A 422 3.62 2.64 -0.31
C THR A 422 3.48 4.13 -0.56
N MET A 423 2.82 4.45 -1.67
CA MET A 423 2.38 5.78 -2.05
C MET A 423 0.89 5.88 -1.79
N MET A 424 0.46 6.83 -0.96
CA MET A 424 -0.95 7.02 -0.61
C MET A 424 -1.37 8.47 -0.87
N LEU A 425 -2.47 8.65 -1.58
CA LEU A 425 -3.19 9.92 -1.64
C LEU A 425 -4.28 9.90 -0.55
N MET A 426 -4.14 10.77 0.43
CA MET A 426 -4.99 10.80 1.61
C MET A 426 -6.37 11.40 1.30
N ASP A 427 -7.43 10.66 1.62
CA ASP A 427 -8.76 11.23 1.80
C ASP A 427 -8.76 12.01 3.13
N GLN A 428 -8.87 13.34 3.08
CA GLN A 428 -8.66 14.24 4.22
C GLN A 428 -9.92 14.37 5.11
N HIS A 429 -10.80 13.36 5.08
CA HIS A 429 -11.98 13.30 5.92
C HIS A 429 -11.59 13.40 7.42
N PRO A 430 -12.27 14.24 8.23
CA PRO A 430 -11.97 14.48 9.65
C PRO A 430 -11.83 13.22 10.51
N HIS A 431 -12.70 12.24 10.28
CA HIS A 431 -12.71 10.97 11.01
C HIS A 431 -11.96 9.87 10.23
N ILE A 432 -10.88 9.31 10.80
CA ILE A 432 -10.01 8.32 10.13
C ILE A 432 -10.75 7.08 9.60
N GLN A 433 -11.72 6.54 10.34
CA GLN A 433 -12.50 5.36 9.91
C GLN A 433 -13.38 5.60 8.67
N LYS A 434 -13.64 6.86 8.30
CA LYS A 434 -14.42 7.21 7.10
C LYS A 434 -13.55 7.53 5.89
N ARG A 435 -12.22 7.50 6.04
CA ARG A 435 -11.28 7.77 4.94
C ARG A 435 -11.24 6.60 3.97
N MET A 436 -11.33 6.95 2.69
CA MET A 436 -11.15 6.05 1.56
C MET A 436 -9.91 6.46 0.78
N SER A 437 -8.78 6.60 1.47
CA SER A 437 -7.51 6.97 0.87
C SER A 437 -7.13 6.03 -0.27
N ASN A 438 -6.60 6.57 -1.36
CA ASN A 438 -6.11 5.77 -2.47
C ASN A 438 -4.66 5.40 -2.20
N GLN A 439 -4.27 4.14 -2.40
CA GLN A 439 -2.89 3.73 -2.18
C GLN A 439 -2.43 2.65 -3.17
N ARG A 440 -1.14 2.70 -3.51
CA ARG A 440 -0.43 1.67 -4.28
C ARG A 440 0.89 1.37 -3.61
N SER A 441 1.32 0.10 -3.68
CA SER A 441 2.62 -0.33 -3.15
C SER A 441 3.44 -1.01 -4.23
N VAL A 442 4.73 -0.75 -4.24
CA VAL A 442 5.74 -1.46 -5.04
C VAL A 442 6.79 -2.02 -4.10
N THR A 443 7.44 -3.12 -4.48
CA THR A 443 8.50 -3.74 -3.67
C THR A 443 9.78 -3.86 -4.49
N THR A 444 10.92 -3.49 -3.90
CA THR A 444 12.22 -3.57 -4.57
C THR A 444 12.72 -5.01 -4.65
N ASP A 445 12.47 -5.71 -5.76
CA ASP A 445 13.06 -7.03 -6.00
C ASP A 445 14.53 -6.87 -6.40
N PRO A 446 15.51 -7.32 -5.58
CA PRO A 446 16.92 -7.14 -5.88
C PRO A 446 17.38 -7.93 -7.12
N ASN A 447 16.58 -8.88 -7.63
CA ASN A 447 16.88 -9.66 -8.82
C ASN A 447 16.25 -9.07 -10.10
N MET A 448 15.42 -8.03 -9.99
CA MET A 448 14.79 -7.41 -11.13
C MET A 448 15.83 -6.71 -12.00
N LYS A 449 15.90 -7.08 -13.29
CA LYS A 449 16.71 -6.40 -14.30
C LYS A 449 15.93 -5.26 -14.95
N ALA A 450 16.63 -4.20 -15.33
CA ALA A 450 16.05 -3.16 -16.18
C ALA A 450 15.80 -3.70 -17.59
N ALA A 451 14.74 -3.22 -18.25
CA ALA A 451 14.42 -3.63 -19.62
C ALA A 451 15.61 -3.39 -20.55
N ASP A 452 15.89 -4.36 -21.42
CA ASP A 452 16.99 -4.32 -22.40
C ASP A 452 18.39 -4.05 -21.81
N SER A 453 18.61 -4.43 -20.54
CA SER A 453 19.87 -4.22 -19.83
C SER A 453 20.26 -5.38 -18.92
N ASP A 454 21.56 -5.54 -18.67
CA ASP A 454 22.09 -6.42 -17.63
C ASP A 454 22.16 -5.74 -16.24
N LEU A 455 21.82 -4.46 -16.16
CA LEU A 455 21.78 -3.71 -14.92
C LEU A 455 20.54 -4.08 -14.09
N PHE A 456 20.71 -4.14 -12.76
CA PHE A 456 19.59 -4.33 -11.85
C PHE A 456 18.77 -3.05 -11.74
N PHE A 457 17.45 -3.16 -11.85
CA PHE A 457 16.52 -2.04 -11.83
C PHE A 457 16.62 -1.25 -10.51
N TRP A 458 16.77 -1.97 -9.39
CA TRP A 458 16.89 -1.40 -8.05
C TRP A 458 18.35 -1.34 -7.54
N ASP A 459 19.35 -1.26 -8.43
CA ASP A 459 20.74 -0.98 -8.04
C ASP A 459 20.92 0.47 -7.57
N ASP A 460 22.13 0.78 -7.11
CA ASP A 460 22.54 2.10 -6.67
C ASP A 460 22.21 3.16 -7.75
N PRO A 461 21.37 4.17 -7.45
CA PRO A 461 21.01 5.24 -8.38
C PRO A 461 22.22 5.95 -8.99
N ARG A 462 23.38 5.99 -8.32
CA ARG A 462 24.62 6.54 -8.88
C ARG A 462 25.14 5.76 -10.09
N LYS A 463 24.79 4.47 -10.18
CA LYS A 463 25.18 3.58 -11.29
C LYS A 463 24.12 3.51 -12.38
N VAL A 464 22.85 3.38 -11.99
CA VAL A 464 21.73 3.07 -12.90
C VAL A 464 20.79 4.25 -13.16
N GLY A 465 20.91 5.32 -12.37
CA GLY A 465 20.02 6.48 -12.43
C GLY A 465 20.57 7.66 -13.22
N ALA A 466 19.77 8.72 -13.25
CA ALA A 466 20.10 10.02 -13.83
C ALA A 466 20.47 11.02 -12.73
N GLU A 467 21.48 11.86 -12.98
CA GLU A 467 21.83 12.98 -12.10
C GLU A 467 20.74 14.05 -12.19
N VAL A 468 20.33 14.56 -11.03
CA VAL A 468 19.37 15.64 -10.87
C VAL A 468 20.04 16.76 -10.09
N THR A 469 19.92 17.97 -10.61
CA THR A 469 20.38 19.19 -9.94
C THR A 469 19.17 20.04 -9.56
N GLU A 470 19.00 20.30 -8.27
CA GLU A 470 17.93 21.16 -7.76
C GLU A 470 18.29 22.64 -7.93
N PRO A 471 17.30 23.56 -7.87
CA PRO A 471 17.53 25.00 -7.99
C PRO A 471 18.49 25.58 -6.94
N ASP A 472 18.63 24.93 -5.79
CA ASP A 472 19.57 25.31 -4.72
C ASP A 472 21.01 24.85 -4.97
N GLY A 473 21.26 24.16 -6.10
CA GLY A 473 22.56 23.60 -6.48
C GLY A 473 22.87 22.25 -5.86
N SER A 474 21.99 21.69 -5.04
CA SER A 474 22.14 20.33 -4.53
C SER A 474 21.98 19.30 -5.64
N ARG A 475 22.77 18.22 -5.56
CA ARG A 475 22.83 17.17 -6.58
C ARG A 475 22.55 15.81 -5.96
N TYR A 476 21.78 15.00 -6.68
CA TYR A 476 21.51 13.61 -6.33
C TYR A 476 21.24 12.79 -7.59
N PHE A 477 21.21 11.47 -7.45
CA PHE A 477 20.93 10.54 -8.54
C PHE A 477 19.57 9.90 -8.31
N ARG A 478 18.73 9.86 -9.35
CA ARG A 478 17.40 9.25 -9.34
C ARG A 478 17.40 7.96 -10.15
N GLY A 479 17.16 6.85 -9.46
CA GLY A 479 17.03 5.52 -10.05
C GLY A 479 15.71 5.35 -10.82
N PRO A 480 15.52 4.22 -11.53
CA PRO A 480 14.33 3.97 -12.33
C PRO A 480 13.07 3.99 -11.46
N GLY A 481 11.95 4.45 -12.00
CA GLY A 481 10.68 4.54 -11.29
C GLY A 481 9.84 3.30 -11.50
N ALA A 482 9.29 2.71 -10.43
CA ALA A 482 8.28 1.67 -10.53
C ALA A 482 6.95 2.17 -9.98
N GLY A 483 5.86 1.93 -10.69
CA GLY A 483 4.58 2.53 -10.37
C GLY A 483 3.49 2.17 -11.36
N THR A 484 2.49 3.04 -11.49
CA THR A 484 1.33 2.81 -12.34
C THR A 484 0.90 4.10 -13.07
N PRO A 485 0.48 4.01 -14.35
CA PRO A 485 -0.14 5.11 -15.08
C PRO A 485 -1.56 5.39 -14.62
N VAL A 486 -2.23 4.42 -13.98
CA VAL A 486 -3.64 4.41 -13.60
C VAL A 486 -3.79 4.43 -12.07
N TYR A 487 -3.10 5.38 -11.44
CA TYR A 487 -3.07 5.50 -9.97
C TYR A 487 -4.43 5.90 -9.41
N LEU A 488 -5.08 6.91 -10.01
CA LEU A 488 -6.42 7.37 -9.66
C LEU A 488 -6.98 8.30 -10.75
N THR A 489 -8.19 8.00 -11.24
CA THR A 489 -8.88 8.89 -12.20
C THR A 489 -9.02 10.30 -11.64
N HIS A 490 -8.92 11.33 -12.50
CA HIS A 490 -9.17 12.73 -12.13
C HIS A 490 -10.56 12.92 -11.51
N LEU A 491 -11.56 12.19 -12.00
CA LEU A 491 -12.92 12.25 -11.46
C LEU A 491 -12.95 11.82 -9.99
N ARG A 492 -12.26 10.72 -9.64
CA ARG A 492 -12.16 10.25 -8.25
C ARG A 492 -11.27 11.17 -7.42
N ALA A 493 -10.18 11.70 -7.97
CA ALA A 493 -9.32 12.68 -7.29
C ALA A 493 -10.08 13.97 -6.94
N LYS A 494 -11.03 14.40 -7.77
CA LYS A 494 -11.93 15.56 -7.52
C LYS A 494 -13.13 15.21 -6.63
N SER A 495 -13.28 13.95 -6.20
CA SER A 495 -14.34 13.49 -5.29
C SER A 495 -13.86 13.43 -3.83
N ARG A 496 -14.78 13.24 -2.89
CA ARG A 496 -14.49 13.12 -1.44
C ARG A 496 -13.63 14.30 -0.94
N ASP A 497 -12.78 14.07 0.06
CA ASP A 497 -11.88 15.06 0.64
C ASP A 497 -10.41 14.84 0.21
N PHE A 498 -10.16 14.29 -0.99
CA PHE A 498 -8.78 14.17 -1.51
C PHE A 498 -8.12 15.55 -1.71
N ILE A 499 -8.90 16.53 -2.16
CA ILE A 499 -8.52 17.93 -2.32
C ILE A 499 -9.31 18.76 -1.30
N LYS A 500 -8.66 19.19 -0.20
CA LYS A 500 -9.28 19.97 0.88
C LYS A 500 -8.55 21.30 1.02
N GLY A 501 -9.28 22.41 0.98
CA GLY A 501 -8.67 23.75 0.97
C GLY A 501 -7.80 24.03 -0.27
N GLY A 502 -8.04 23.32 -1.38
CA GLY A 502 -7.23 23.39 -2.60
C GLY A 502 -6.01 22.46 -2.62
N ASP A 503 -5.65 21.83 -1.50
CA ASP A 503 -4.42 21.06 -1.37
C ASP A 503 -4.67 19.55 -1.38
N ALA A 504 -3.72 18.80 -1.94
CA ALA A 504 -3.66 17.34 -1.84
C ALA A 504 -2.50 16.91 -0.94
N ILE A 505 -2.70 15.86 -0.16
CA ILE A 505 -1.68 15.31 0.74
C ILE A 505 -1.36 13.87 0.34
N PHE A 506 -0.11 13.66 -0.03
CA PHE A 506 0.48 12.35 -0.28
C PHE A 506 1.25 11.88 0.94
N LEU A 507 1.05 10.62 1.32
CA LEU A 507 1.75 9.97 2.42
C LEU A 507 2.65 8.88 1.86
N GLY A 508 3.90 8.84 2.32
CA GLY A 508 4.89 7.83 1.98
C GLY A 508 5.22 6.96 3.18
N SER A 509 5.37 5.66 2.97
CA SER A 509 5.91 4.75 3.99
C SER A 509 6.72 3.65 3.33
N THR A 510 7.79 3.23 4.01
CA THR A 510 8.61 2.08 3.60
C THR A 510 8.58 1.01 4.67
N GLN A 511 8.66 -0.24 4.25
CA GLN A 511 8.73 -1.38 5.17
C GLN A 511 9.72 -2.41 4.63
N ASP A 512 10.63 -2.87 5.48
CA ASP A 512 11.50 -4.00 5.17
C ASP A 512 10.70 -5.32 5.15
N LYS A 513 10.73 -6.02 4.01
CA LYS A 513 10.12 -7.34 3.81
C LYS A 513 11.15 -8.45 3.61
N THR A 514 12.43 -8.21 3.89
CA THR A 514 13.50 -9.20 3.73
C THR A 514 13.25 -10.45 4.55
N THR A 515 12.77 -10.34 5.80
CA THR A 515 12.44 -11.51 6.63
C THR A 515 11.29 -12.33 6.04
N LEU A 516 10.29 -11.66 5.48
CA LEU A 516 9.16 -12.29 4.79
C LEU A 516 9.60 -12.99 3.49
N ALA A 517 10.52 -12.37 2.74
CA ALA A 517 11.13 -12.97 1.56
C ALA A 517 11.98 -14.20 1.91
N LEU A 518 12.84 -14.09 2.93
CA LEU A 518 13.67 -15.20 3.40
C LEU A 518 12.84 -16.37 3.92
N ALA A 519 11.76 -16.10 4.66
CA ALA A 519 10.85 -17.14 5.15
C ALA A 519 10.23 -17.92 3.98
N SER A 520 9.83 -17.21 2.90
CA SER A 520 9.26 -17.82 1.69
C SER A 520 10.28 -18.66 0.91
N SER A 521 11.58 -18.34 0.98
CA SER A 521 12.64 -19.11 0.33
C SER A 521 13.04 -20.36 1.14
N LEU A 522 13.06 -20.26 2.47
CA LEU A 522 13.46 -21.36 3.35
C LEU A 522 12.44 -22.51 3.36
N SER A 523 11.16 -22.20 3.30
CA SER A 523 10.09 -23.20 3.16
C SER A 523 10.26 -24.04 1.89
N VAL A 524 10.59 -23.40 0.76
CA VAL A 524 10.87 -24.08 -0.51
C VAL A 524 12.11 -24.99 -0.40
N LEU A 525 13.20 -24.51 0.19
CA LEU A 525 14.40 -25.32 0.42
C LEU A 525 14.13 -26.52 1.34
N GLY A 526 13.35 -26.32 2.40
CA GLY A 526 12.92 -27.38 3.31
C GLY A 526 12.12 -28.46 2.59
N ALA A 527 11.15 -28.07 1.75
CA ALA A 527 10.36 -28.99 0.94
C ALA A 527 11.24 -29.75 -0.07
N MET A 528 12.15 -29.07 -0.76
CA MET A 528 13.09 -29.70 -1.71
C MET A 528 14.00 -30.72 -1.03
N LEU A 529 14.51 -30.42 0.17
CA LEU A 529 15.31 -31.36 0.95
C LEU A 529 14.49 -32.60 1.34
N LEU A 530 13.25 -32.40 1.78
CA LEU A 530 12.34 -33.48 2.18
C LEU A 530 12.00 -34.39 0.99
N ILE A 531 11.67 -33.81 -0.16
CA ILE A 531 11.44 -34.55 -1.41
C ILE A 531 12.69 -35.33 -1.82
N THR A 532 13.88 -34.73 -1.70
CA THR A 532 15.14 -35.40 -2.03
C THR A 532 15.38 -36.59 -1.10
N VAL A 533 15.21 -36.42 0.22
CA VAL A 533 15.34 -37.50 1.20
C VAL A 533 14.34 -38.62 0.95
N VAL A 534 13.06 -38.30 0.74
CA VAL A 534 12.02 -39.29 0.43
C VAL A 534 12.32 -40.01 -0.87
N SER A 535 12.71 -39.29 -1.92
CA SER A 535 13.09 -39.87 -3.21
C SER A 535 14.26 -40.83 -3.09
N VAL A 536 15.31 -40.45 -2.35
CA VAL A 536 16.48 -41.31 -2.06
C VAL A 536 16.06 -42.55 -1.28
N LEU A 537 15.19 -42.42 -0.26
CA LEU A 537 14.67 -43.55 0.50
C LEU A 537 13.82 -44.50 -0.37
N CYS A 538 12.95 -43.95 -1.24
CA CYS A 538 12.15 -44.70 -2.20
C CYS A 538 13.02 -45.45 -3.20
N ILE A 539 14.06 -44.82 -3.76
CA ILE A 539 15.02 -45.46 -4.68
C ILE A 539 15.78 -46.57 -3.96
N LYS A 540 16.28 -46.31 -2.73
CA LYS A 540 16.99 -47.32 -1.92
C LYS A 540 16.11 -48.54 -1.62
N ASN A 541 14.84 -48.33 -1.29
CA ASN A 541 13.88 -49.41 -1.08
C ASN A 541 13.54 -50.17 -2.38
N LYS A 542 13.41 -49.48 -3.52
CA LYS A 542 13.23 -50.11 -4.83
C LYS A 542 14.45 -50.94 -5.24
N TYR A 543 15.66 -50.47 -4.96
CA TYR A 543 16.90 -51.21 -5.21
C TYR A 543 17.00 -52.45 -4.34
N LYS A 544 16.70 -52.35 -3.03
CA LYS A 544 16.63 -53.51 -2.13
C LYS A 544 15.61 -54.56 -2.59
N LYS A 545 14.43 -54.15 -3.04
CA LYS A 545 13.42 -55.07 -3.63
C LYS A 545 13.90 -55.73 -4.93
N ARG A 546 14.65 -55.02 -5.79
CA ARG A 546 15.24 -55.61 -7.00
C ARG A 546 16.33 -56.63 -6.68
N VAL A 547 17.23 -56.34 -5.74
CA VAL A 547 18.28 -57.27 -5.32
C VAL A 547 17.70 -58.54 -4.68
N ALA A 548 16.60 -58.44 -3.94
CA ALA A 548 15.90 -59.60 -3.38
C ALA A 548 15.26 -60.52 -4.46
N ASN A 549 14.93 -59.98 -5.65
CA ASN A 549 14.31 -60.74 -6.75
C ASN A 549 15.32 -61.34 -7.75
N THR A 550 16.62 -61.08 -7.62
CA THR A 550 17.67 -61.58 -8.53
C THR A 550 18.63 -62.60 -7.89
N GLY A 551 18.29 -63.16 -6.72
CA GLY A 551 19.07 -64.21 -6.09
C GLY A 551 18.90 -65.56 -6.79
N ILE A 552 19.74 -65.86 -7.79
CA ILE A 552 20.00 -67.25 -8.21
C ILE A 552 20.90 -67.87 -7.15
N ALA A 553 20.40 -68.87 -6.43
CA ALA A 553 21.18 -69.67 -5.50
C ALA A 553 22.05 -70.68 -6.28
N LEU A 554 23.37 -70.61 -6.11
CA LEU A 554 24.30 -71.68 -6.47
C LEU A 554 24.36 -72.67 -5.32
N GLU A 555 23.80 -73.86 -5.50
CA GLU A 555 23.99 -74.98 -4.59
C GLU A 555 25.14 -75.89 -5.07
N ASN A 556 25.94 -76.36 -4.13
CA ASN A 556 26.99 -77.33 -4.38
C ASN A 556 26.36 -78.72 -4.60
N ALA A 557 26.50 -79.27 -5.81
CA ALA A 557 26.22 -80.66 -6.10
C ALA A 557 27.44 -81.53 -5.75
N ASN A 558 27.26 -82.54 -4.91
CA ASN A 558 28.26 -83.59 -4.68
C ASN A 558 28.28 -84.54 -5.88
N ALA A 559 29.48 -84.82 -6.40
CA ALA A 559 29.70 -85.87 -7.38
C ALA A 559 29.85 -87.22 -6.66
N ASN A 560 28.84 -88.09 -6.81
CA ASN A 560 28.96 -89.55 -6.85
C ASN A 560 27.76 -90.14 -7.56
#